data_AF-W4V8C6-F1
#
_entry.id   AF-W4V8C6-F1
#
_cell.length_a   1.000
_cell.length_b   1.000
_cell.length_c   1.000
_cell.angle_alpha   90.00
_cell.angle_beta   90.00
_cell.angle_gamma   90.00
#
_symmetry.space_group_name_H-M   'P 1'
#
loop_
_entity.id
_entity.type
_entity.pdbx_description
1 polymer ?
#
loop_
_entity_poly.entity_id
_entity_poly.type
_entity_poly.pdbx_seq_one_letter_code
_entity_poly.pdbx_strand_id
1 'polypeptide(L)'
;MSSASNKQLELWRQYTDTKNPAIKEQLIIEYSNIVKYIAGRLSIYFGSNVEYDDLIGYGIFGLIDAIEKFDINKGVKFETYASLRIRGSIIDSIRELDWVPSP
;
A
#
# COMPACT_ATOMS: atom_id res chain seq x y z
N MET A 1 4.68 16.83 21.01
CA MET A 1 4.41 15.67 20.12
C MET A 1 3.38 16.04 19.05
N SER A 2 3.51 17.18 18.35
CA SER A 2 2.32 17.80 17.73
C SER A 2 2.52 18.44 16.34
N SER A 3 3.68 18.31 15.69
CA SER A 3 3.92 18.93 14.37
C SER A 3 3.75 17.96 13.21
N ALA A 4 4.24 16.71 13.34
CA ALA A 4 4.19 15.71 12.27
C ALA A 4 2.75 15.29 11.91
N SER A 5 1.90 15.05 12.92
CA SER A 5 0.50 14.65 12.70
C SER A 5 -0.33 15.74 12.00
N ASN A 6 -0.04 17.01 12.25
CA ASN A 6 -0.71 18.14 11.59
C ASN A 6 -0.32 18.24 10.12
N LYS A 7 0.98 18.15 9.81
CA LYS A 7 1.48 18.16 8.43
C LYS A 7 0.91 17.00 7.60
N GLN A 8 0.82 15.80 8.19
CA GLN A 8 0.29 14.62 7.53
C GLN A 8 -1.22 14.76 7.26
N LEU A 9 -1.96 15.34 8.21
CA LEU A 9 -3.38 15.65 8.04
C LEU A 9 -3.61 16.70 6.95
N GLU A 10 -2.79 17.75 6.89
CA GLU A 10 -2.85 18.77 5.84
C GLU A 10 -2.58 18.17 4.45
N LEU A 11 -1.57 17.29 4.33
CA LEU A 11 -1.26 16.61 3.08
C LEU A 11 -2.43 15.76 2.59
N TRP A 12 -3.07 15.03 3.50
CA TRP A 12 -4.27 14.24 3.20
C TRP A 12 -5.48 15.10 2.83
N ARG A 13 -5.70 16.23 3.50
CA ARG A 13 -6.76 17.19 3.14
C ARG A 13 -6.54 17.73 1.74
N GLN A 14 -5.33 18.23 1.45
CA GLN A 14 -4.99 18.74 0.12
C GLN A 14 -5.17 17.67 -0.96
N TYR A 15 -4.75 16.42 -0.70
CA TYR A 15 -4.96 15.32 -1.64
C TYR A 15 -6.45 15.01 -1.84
N THR A 16 -7.25 15.02 -0.77
CA THR A 16 -8.68 14.73 -0.83
C THR A 16 -9.42 15.78 -1.68
N ASP A 17 -9.05 17.05 -1.53
CA ASP A 17 -9.70 18.16 -2.23
C ASP A 17 -9.24 18.31 -3.69
N THR A 18 -7.95 18.11 -3.95
CA THR A 18 -7.34 18.40 -5.27
C THR A 18 -7.09 17.18 -6.13
N LYS A 19 -6.97 16.00 -5.52
CA LYS A 19 -6.47 14.76 -6.15
C LYS A 19 -5.17 14.97 -6.95
N ASN A 20 -4.34 15.92 -6.53
CA ASN A 20 -3.11 16.29 -7.21
C ASN A 20 -2.13 15.10 -7.28
N PRO A 21 -1.64 14.71 -8.48
CA PRO A 21 -0.67 13.63 -8.65
C PRO A 21 0.63 13.80 -7.85
N ALA A 22 1.14 15.03 -7.71
CA ALA A 22 2.37 15.29 -6.96
C ALA A 22 2.20 15.00 -5.45
N ILE A 23 1.01 15.30 -4.91
CA ILE A 23 0.67 14.98 -3.51
C ILE A 23 0.51 13.48 -3.34
N LYS A 24 -0.13 12.81 -4.31
CA LYS A 24 -0.23 11.35 -4.34
C LYS A 24 1.14 10.70 -4.32
N GLU A 25 2.07 11.16 -5.14
CA GLU A 25 3.46 10.68 -5.18
C GLU A 25 4.15 10.86 -3.83
N GLN A 26 3.99 12.03 -3.20
CA GLN A 26 4.53 12.27 -1.87
C GLN A 26 3.96 11.30 -0.82
N LEU A 27 2.65 11.02 -0.85
CA LEU A 27 2.02 10.02 0.02
C LEU A 27 2.57 8.61 -0.24
N ILE A 28 2.76 8.23 -1.51
CA ILE A 28 3.34 6.93 -1.88
C ILE A 28 4.74 6.77 -1.27
N ILE A 29 5.59 7.80 -1.41
CA ILE A 29 6.95 7.78 -0.87
C ILE A 29 6.94 7.65 0.65
N GLU A 30 6.11 8.46 1.33
CA GLU A 30 5.98 8.47 2.80
C GLU A 30 5.62 7.08 3.35
N TYR A 31 4.67 6.38 2.72
CA TYR A 31 4.20 5.08 3.18
C TYR A 31 4.88 3.87 2.53
N SER A 32 5.86 4.08 1.64
CA SER A 32 6.57 3.01 0.93
C SER A 32 7.23 1.98 1.87
N ASN A 33 7.65 2.39 3.07
CA ASN A 33 8.23 1.48 4.06
C ASN A 33 7.25 0.42 4.58
N ILE A 34 5.93 0.71 4.59
CA ILE A 34 4.90 -0.27 4.96
C ILE A 34 4.89 -1.42 3.95
N VAL A 35 5.03 -1.09 2.66
CA VAL A 35 5.11 -2.10 1.60
C VAL A 35 6.31 -3.00 1.80
N LYS A 36 7.50 -2.42 2.03
CA LYS A 36 8.74 -3.19 2.31
C LYS A 36 8.58 -4.13 3.50
N TYR A 37 7.98 -3.63 4.58
CA TYR A 37 7.72 -4.44 5.77
C TYR A 37 6.81 -5.63 5.46
N ILE A 38 5.69 -5.40 4.76
CA ILE A 38 4.71 -6.45 4.45
C ILE A 38 5.29 -7.45 3.45
N ALA A 39 5.92 -6.98 2.37
CA ALA A 39 6.59 -7.84 1.39
C ALA A 39 7.64 -8.73 2.04
N GLY A 40 8.46 -8.19 2.96
CA GLY A 40 9.48 -8.96 3.67
C GLY A 40 8.89 -10.02 4.61
N ARG A 41 7.68 -9.79 5.13
CA ARG A 41 6.96 -10.82 5.89
C ARG A 41 6.37 -11.89 4.99
N LEU A 42 5.89 -11.53 3.80
CA LEU A 42 5.30 -12.46 2.85
C LEU A 42 6.35 -13.29 2.10
N SER A 43 7.54 -12.74 1.85
CA SER A 43 8.64 -13.46 1.21
C SER A 43 9.09 -14.69 2.00
N ILE A 44 8.90 -14.71 3.33
CA ILE A 44 9.16 -15.91 4.15
C ILE A 44 8.24 -17.08 3.75
N TYR A 45 7.02 -16.78 3.29
CA TYR A 45 6.03 -17.80 2.93
C TYR A 45 6.02 -18.14 1.44
N PHE A 46 6.39 -17.18 0.57
CA PHE A 46 6.29 -17.31 -0.89
C PHE A 46 7.64 -17.28 -1.62
N GLY A 47 8.75 -17.03 -0.91
CA GLY A 47 10.05 -16.70 -1.50
C GLY A 47 10.75 -17.81 -2.28
N SER A 48 10.17 -19.01 -2.37
CA SER A 48 10.60 -20.04 -3.32
C SER A 48 10.01 -19.87 -4.73
N ASN A 49 8.87 -19.18 -4.84
CA ASN A 49 8.07 -19.13 -6.07
C ASN A 49 8.00 -17.71 -6.68
N VAL A 50 8.27 -16.67 -5.89
CA VAL A 50 8.14 -15.27 -6.30
C VAL A 50 9.30 -14.45 -5.76
N GLU A 51 9.88 -13.59 -6.61
CA GLU A 51 10.99 -12.72 -6.22
C GLU A 51 10.53 -11.61 -5.27
N TYR A 52 11.45 -11.15 -4.41
CA TYR A 52 11.13 -10.11 -3.43
C TYR A 52 10.71 -8.79 -4.10
N ASP A 53 11.34 -8.42 -5.21
CA ASP A 53 11.04 -7.18 -5.92
C ASP A 53 9.65 -7.21 -6.56
N ASP A 54 9.17 -8.39 -7.00
CA ASP A 54 7.80 -8.58 -7.47
C ASP A 54 6.78 -8.36 -6.34
N LEU A 55 7.05 -8.90 -5.13
CA LEU A 55 6.20 -8.68 -3.96
C LEU A 55 6.12 -7.18 -3.59
N ILE A 56 7.22 -6.45 -3.73
CA ILE A 56 7.24 -5.00 -3.55
C ILE A 56 6.37 -4.34 -4.62
N GLY A 57 6.51 -4.72 -5.89
CA GLY A 57 5.70 -4.22 -6.99
C GLY A 57 4.21 -4.37 -6.72
N TYR A 58 3.75 -5.59 -6.41
CA TYR A 58 2.35 -5.86 -6.05
C TYR A 58 1.88 -5.05 -4.84
N GLY A 59 2.75 -4.92 -3.83
CA GLY A 59 2.43 -4.13 -2.66
C GLY A 59 2.30 -2.63 -2.93
N ILE A 60 3.08 -2.08 -3.86
CA ILE A 60 2.99 -0.68 -4.30
C ILE A 60 1.64 -0.42 -4.99
N PHE A 61 1.17 -1.33 -5.85
CA PHE A 61 -0.18 -1.21 -6.43
C PHE A 61 -1.27 -1.20 -5.35
N GLY A 62 -1.16 -2.08 -4.35
CA GLY A 62 -2.08 -2.09 -3.20
C GLY A 62 -2.02 -0.81 -2.37
N LEU A 63 -0.84 -0.21 -2.20
CA LEU A 63 -0.67 1.08 -1.52
C LEU A 63 -1.32 2.21 -2.32
N ILE A 64 -1.11 2.25 -3.63
CA ILE A 64 -1.71 3.25 -4.52
C ILE A 64 -3.24 3.20 -4.42
N ASP A 65 -3.82 2.01 -4.53
CA ASP A 65 -5.27 1.81 -4.39
C ASP A 65 -5.77 2.20 -2.99
N ALA A 66 -4.99 1.89 -1.95
CA ALA A 66 -5.30 2.31 -0.59
C ALA A 66 -5.34 3.84 -0.47
N ILE A 67 -4.37 4.56 -1.05
CA ILE A 67 -4.31 6.02 -1.01
C ILE A 67 -5.54 6.63 -1.69
N GLU A 68 -5.93 6.10 -2.85
CA GLU A 68 -7.07 6.62 -3.61
C GLU A 68 -8.41 6.45 -2.89
N LYS A 69 -8.58 5.33 -2.19
CA LYS A 69 -9.83 4.93 -1.53
C LYS A 69 -9.91 5.29 -0.05
N PHE A 70 -8.82 5.77 0.54
CA PHE A 70 -8.81 6.11 1.96
C PHE A 70 -9.67 7.34 2.25
N ASP A 71 -10.38 7.28 3.38
CA ASP A 71 -11.21 8.36 3.89
C ASP A 71 -10.74 8.74 5.28
N ILE A 72 -10.17 9.94 5.38
CA ILE A 72 -9.60 10.49 6.62
C ILE A 72 -10.67 10.76 7.69
N ASN A 73 -11.95 10.87 7.30
CA ASN A 73 -13.05 11.16 8.23
C ASN A 73 -13.52 9.92 9.01
N LYS A 74 -13.08 8.71 8.62
CA LYS A 74 -13.45 7.45 9.29
C LYS A 74 -12.73 7.21 10.61
N GLY A 75 -11.80 8.10 11.01
CA GLY A 75 -11.12 8.04 12.31
C GLY A 75 -10.14 6.87 12.48
N VAL A 76 -9.82 6.15 11.41
CA VAL A 76 -8.84 5.07 11.40
C VAL A 76 -7.51 5.57 10.84
N LYS A 77 -6.39 5.09 11.38
CA LYS A 77 -5.06 5.41 10.87
C LYS A 77 -4.89 4.83 9.47
N PHE A 78 -4.27 5.59 8.55
CA PHE A 78 -4.03 5.13 7.19
C PHE A 78 -3.21 3.85 7.17
N GLU A 79 -2.19 3.73 8.02
CA GLU A 79 -1.29 2.59 8.07
C GLU A 79 -2.04 1.28 8.39
N THR A 80 -3.06 1.35 9.25
CA THR A 80 -3.92 0.20 9.57
C THR A 80 -4.72 -0.25 8.35
N TYR A 81 -5.31 0.70 7.62
CA TYR A 81 -6.07 0.41 6.41
C TYR A 81 -5.15 -0.09 5.28
N ALA A 82 -4.06 0.62 5.01
CA ALA A 82 -3.10 0.31 3.96
C ALA A 82 -2.48 -1.08 4.15
N SER A 83 -2.17 -1.47 5.38
CA SER A 83 -1.58 -2.78 5.66
C SER A 83 -2.46 -3.94 5.16
N LEU A 84 -3.78 -3.81 5.30
CA LEU A 84 -4.72 -4.82 4.80
C LEU A 84 -4.79 -4.82 3.28
N ARG A 85 -4.82 -3.64 2.65
CA ARG A 85 -4.89 -3.49 1.18
C ARG A 85 -3.63 -4.00 0.49
N ILE A 86 -2.46 -3.61 0.99
CA ILE A 86 -1.15 -4.04 0.48
C ILE A 86 -1.04 -5.57 0.54
N ARG A 87 -1.35 -6.17 1.70
CA ARG A 87 -1.31 -7.61 1.88
C ARG A 87 -2.25 -8.34 0.93
N GLY A 88 -3.48 -7.85 0.78
CA GLY A 88 -4.46 -8.40 -0.16
C GLY A 88 -3.95 -8.36 -1.59
N SER A 89 -3.45 -7.20 -2.04
CA SER A 89 -2.90 -7.02 -3.39
C SER A 89 -1.78 -8.01 -3.70
N ILE A 90 -0.83 -8.20 -2.77
CA ILE A 90 0.26 -9.17 -2.95
C ILE A 90 -0.29 -10.60 -3.08
N ILE A 91 -1.18 -11.01 -2.17
CA ILE A 91 -1.74 -12.36 -2.18
C ILE A 91 -2.55 -12.63 -3.44
N ASP A 92 -3.35 -11.66 -3.88
CA ASP A 92 -4.18 -11.79 -5.07
C ASP A 92 -3.32 -11.86 -6.34
N SER A 93 -2.27 -11.03 -6.46
CA SER A 93 -1.33 -11.11 -7.59
C SER A 93 -0.59 -12.45 -7.64
N ILE A 94 -0.19 -13.03 -6.50
CA ILE A 94 0.44 -14.37 -6.46
C ILE A 94 -0.55 -15.44 -6.92
N ARG A 95 -1.82 -15.37 -6.49
CA ARG A 95 -2.86 -16.31 -6.92
C ARG A 95 -3.12 -16.25 -8.42
N GLU A 96 -3.05 -15.06 -9.01
CA GLU A 96 -3.18 -14.89 -10.46
C GLU A 96 -2.01 -15.52 -11.23
N LEU A 97 -0.79 -15.47 -10.67
CA LEU A 97 0.37 -16.16 -11.24
C LEU A 97 0.27 -17.69 -11.12
N ASP A 98 -0.23 -18.18 -9.99
CA ASP A 98 -0.43 -19.62 -9.74
C ASP A 98 -1.66 -20.21 -10.46
N TRP A 99 -2.54 -19.37 -11.03
CA TRP A 99 -3.71 -19.82 -11.78
C TRP A 99 -3.29 -20.45 -13.12
N VAL A 100 -3.05 -21.76 -13.09
CA VAL A 100 -3.02 -22.62 -14.27
C VAL A 100 -4.36 -23.34 -14.35
N PRO A 101 -5.18 -23.16 -15.41
CA PRO A 101 -6.28 -24.09 -15.64
C PRO A 101 -5.64 -25.45 -15.95
N SER A 102 -5.84 -26.44 -15.07
CA SER A 102 -5.45 -27.81 -15.39
C SER A 102 -6.27 -28.30 -16.59
N PRO A 103 -5.64 -28.90 -17.63
CA PRO A 103 -6.34 -29.42 -18.80
C PRO A 103 -7.26 -30.60 -18.45
#